data_AF-A0A834HES1-F1
#
_entry.id   AF-A0A834HES1-F1
#
_cell.length_a   1.000
_cell.length_b   1.000
_cell.length_c   1.000
_cell.angle_alpha   90.00
_cell.angle_beta   90.00
_cell.angle_gamma   90.00
#
_symmetry.space_group_name_H-M   'P 1'
#
loop_
_entity.id
_entity.type
_entity.pdbx_description
1 polymer ?
#
loop_
_entity_poly.entity_id
_entity_poly.type
_entity_poly.pdbx_seq_one_letter_code
_entity_poly.pdbx_strand_id
1 'polypeptide(L)'
;MEYFQHSLMRLLWVVVVVMLAVENGCNGCLEKERIALLQLKDSINFPNGTSLPSWEEDDNTDCCQWKGVECNSTTRRVIKLELDGERDYRRIDGYWHLNASILLPFESLRSLNLSDNHLRSFVGNEGSLMKRRLGTVQLD
;
A
#
# COMPACT_ATOMS: atom_id res chain seq x y z
N MET A 1 -21.35 -35.01 35.58
CA MET A 1 -22.08 -34.10 34.68
C MET A 1 -21.49 -32.69 34.69
N GLU A 2 -20.97 -32.19 35.82
CA GLU A 2 -20.34 -30.86 35.94
C GLU A 2 -19.06 -30.66 35.11
N TYR A 3 -18.22 -31.71 35.00
CA TYR A 3 -17.03 -31.70 34.12
C TYR A 3 -17.36 -31.42 32.66
N PHE A 4 -18.51 -31.93 32.19
CA PHE A 4 -18.95 -31.75 30.82
C PHE A 4 -19.39 -30.29 30.57
N GLN A 5 -20.09 -29.68 31.53
CA GLN A 5 -20.45 -28.26 31.48
C GLN A 5 -19.22 -27.33 31.53
N HIS A 6 -18.24 -27.61 32.39
CA HIS A 6 -16.99 -26.82 32.42
C HIS A 6 -16.18 -26.92 31.13
N SER A 7 -16.10 -28.12 30.54
CA SER A 7 -15.42 -28.34 29.27
C SER A 7 -16.12 -27.60 28.12
N LEU A 8 -17.46 -27.68 28.06
CA LEU A 8 -18.27 -26.97 27.07
C LEU A 8 -18.11 -25.45 27.19
N MET A 9 -18.10 -24.91 28.42
CA MET A 9 -17.95 -23.48 28.66
C MET A 9 -16.56 -22.96 28.26
N ARG A 10 -15.51 -23.76 28.43
CA ARG A 10 -14.15 -23.44 27.93
C ARG A 10 -14.08 -23.45 26.41
N LEU A 11 -14.68 -24.45 25.76
CA LEU A 11 -14.73 -24.53 24.29
C LEU A 11 -15.50 -23.34 23.72
N LEU A 12 -16.65 -23.00 24.29
CA LEU A 12 -17.43 -21.83 23.90
C LEU A 12 -16.62 -20.54 24.08
N TRP A 13 -15.87 -20.39 25.17
CA TRP A 13 -15.03 -19.23 25.41
C TRP A 13 -13.87 -19.12 24.41
N VAL A 14 -13.22 -20.24 24.08
CA VAL A 14 -12.18 -20.28 23.03
C VAL A 14 -12.77 -19.93 21.67
N VAL A 15 -13.94 -20.46 21.33
CA VAL A 15 -14.63 -20.11 20.08
C VAL A 15 -14.98 -18.63 20.05
N VAL A 16 -15.50 -18.04 21.13
CA VAL A 16 -15.76 -16.60 21.23
C VAL A 16 -14.47 -15.78 21.07
N VAL A 17 -13.38 -16.15 21.73
CA VAL A 17 -12.07 -15.48 21.57
C VAL A 17 -11.54 -15.61 20.15
N VAL A 18 -11.71 -16.76 19.50
CA VAL A 18 -11.33 -16.97 18.10
C VAL A 18 -12.21 -16.13 17.18
N MET A 19 -13.53 -16.07 17.40
CA MET A 19 -14.45 -15.27 16.58
C MET A 19 -14.21 -13.77 16.76
N LEU A 20 -13.89 -13.31 17.98
CA LEU A 20 -13.46 -11.93 18.27
C LEU A 20 -12.08 -11.63 17.67
N ALA A 21 -11.17 -12.60 17.61
CA ALA A 21 -9.90 -12.47 16.91
C ALA A 21 -10.05 -12.57 15.38
N VAL A 22 -11.19 -13.07 14.90
CA VAL A 22 -11.58 -13.15 13.48
C VAL A 22 -12.42 -11.93 13.06
N GLU A 23 -12.63 -10.95 13.95
CA GLU A 23 -13.12 -9.63 13.54
C GLU A 23 -11.98 -8.84 12.88
N ASN A 24 -12.27 -8.41 11.65
CA ASN A 24 -11.40 -7.67 10.74
C ASN A 24 -10.32 -8.51 10.08
N GLY A 25 -10.74 -9.50 9.29
CA GLY A 25 -9.97 -9.85 8.09
C GLY A 25 -9.66 -8.53 7.38
N CYS A 26 -8.37 -8.17 7.25
CA CYS A 26 -7.95 -6.88 6.71
C CYS A 26 -8.71 -6.61 5.40
N ASN A 27 -9.69 -5.72 5.45
CA ASN A 27 -10.41 -5.25 4.28
C ASN A 27 -9.45 -4.30 3.56
N GLY A 28 -8.39 -4.85 2.96
CA GLY A 28 -7.25 -4.01 2.58
C GLY A 28 -6.01 -4.78 2.13
N CYS A 29 -5.04 -4.00 1.68
CA CYS A 29 -3.62 -4.35 1.67
C CYS A 29 -3.05 -4.36 3.10
N LEU A 30 -1.80 -4.82 3.27
CA LEU A 30 -1.16 -4.80 4.59
C LEU A 30 -1.00 -3.37 5.10
N GLU A 31 -1.11 -3.16 6.43
CA GLU A 31 -1.01 -1.82 7.01
C GLU A 31 0.31 -1.11 6.65
N LYS A 32 1.44 -1.85 6.62
CA LYS A 32 2.73 -1.31 6.17
C LYS A 32 2.72 -0.86 4.70
N GLU A 33 1.94 -1.53 3.84
CA GLU A 33 1.78 -1.14 2.44
C GLU A 33 0.83 0.06 2.32
N ARG A 34 -0.26 0.11 3.10
CA ARG A 34 -1.18 1.25 3.17
C ARG A 34 -0.45 2.54 3.58
N ILE A 35 0.33 2.49 4.66
CA ILE A 35 1.14 3.63 5.13
C ILE A 35 2.12 4.07 4.04
N ALA A 36 2.78 3.14 3.35
CA ALA A 36 3.70 3.44 2.26
C ALA A 36 3.00 4.09 1.06
N LEU A 37 1.76 3.69 0.75
CA LEU A 37 0.94 4.35 -0.28
C LEU A 37 0.64 5.80 0.14
N LEU A 38 0.23 6.05 1.38
CA LEU A 38 -0.02 7.42 1.84
C LEU A 38 1.24 8.30 1.79
N GLN A 39 2.40 7.76 2.19
CA GLN A 39 3.68 8.47 2.04
C GLN A 39 4.04 8.75 0.57
N LEU A 40 3.71 7.83 -0.34
CA LEU A 40 3.91 8.03 -1.77
C LEU A 40 2.98 9.12 -2.33
N LYS A 41 1.71 9.15 -1.89
CA LYS A 41 0.75 10.22 -2.21
C LYS A 41 1.28 11.58 -1.77
N ASP A 42 1.81 11.70 -0.55
CA ASP A 42 2.40 12.94 -0.07
C ASP A 42 3.59 13.37 -0.93
N SER A 43 4.44 12.43 -1.33
CA SER A 43 5.58 12.70 -2.20
C SER A 43 5.16 13.22 -3.58
N ILE A 44 4.13 12.61 -4.18
CA ILE A 44 3.56 13.03 -5.48
C ILE A 44 2.96 14.44 -5.37
N ASN A 45 2.32 14.76 -4.24
CA ASN A 45 1.65 16.03 -4.03
C ASN A 45 2.56 17.13 -3.46
N PHE A 46 3.80 16.85 -3.07
CA PHE A 46 4.67 17.91 -2.54
C PHE A 46 5.01 18.98 -3.60
N PRO A 47 4.86 20.29 -3.31
CA PRO A 47 4.46 20.86 -2.02
C PRO A 47 2.94 21.08 -1.84
N ASN A 48 2.15 21.25 -2.92
CA ASN A 48 0.75 21.69 -2.84
C ASN A 48 -0.18 21.03 -3.91
N GLY A 49 0.04 19.77 -4.23
CA GLY A 49 -0.79 18.95 -5.13
C GLY A 49 -2.01 18.35 -4.43
N THR A 50 -2.96 17.85 -5.24
CA THR A 50 -4.23 17.24 -4.76
C THR A 50 -4.59 15.94 -5.48
N SER A 51 -3.60 15.27 -6.07
CA SER A 51 -3.78 14.04 -6.85
C SER A 51 -4.06 12.82 -5.95
N LEU A 52 -4.53 11.74 -6.57
CA LEU A 52 -4.93 10.50 -5.89
C LEU A 52 -6.06 10.69 -4.85
N PRO A 53 -7.21 11.29 -5.22
CA PRO A 53 -8.30 11.58 -4.28
C PRO A 53 -8.94 10.32 -3.68
N SER A 54 -8.82 9.16 -4.34
CA SER A 54 -9.34 7.89 -3.82
C SER A 54 -8.45 7.27 -2.74
N TRP A 55 -7.24 7.79 -2.52
CA TRP A 55 -6.31 7.29 -1.51
C TRP A 55 -6.66 7.94 -0.18
N GLU A 56 -7.61 7.36 0.52
CA GLU A 56 -8.18 7.91 1.76
C GLU A 56 -7.30 7.56 2.97
N GLU A 57 -7.18 8.48 3.93
CA GLU A 57 -6.41 8.25 5.15
C GLU A 57 -7.16 7.39 6.17
N ASP A 58 -8.48 7.23 6.00
CA ASP A 58 -9.34 6.44 6.89
C ASP A 58 -8.87 4.97 6.92
N ASP A 59 -8.66 4.48 8.14
CA ASP A 59 -8.19 3.13 8.47
C ASP A 59 -9.18 2.04 8.02
N ASN A 60 -10.41 2.40 7.65
CA ASN A 60 -11.44 1.46 7.20
C ASN A 60 -11.52 1.27 5.68
N THR A 61 -10.65 1.90 4.89
CA THR A 61 -10.70 1.80 3.42
C THR A 61 -9.80 0.69 2.86
N ASP A 62 -10.34 -0.10 1.93
CA ASP A 62 -9.57 -1.11 1.21
C ASP A 62 -8.66 -0.44 0.18
N CYS A 63 -7.37 -0.31 0.50
CA CYS A 63 -6.36 0.24 -0.43
C CYS A 63 -6.26 -0.50 -1.77
N CYS A 64 -6.74 -1.75 -1.87
CA CYS A 64 -6.79 -2.46 -3.15
C CYS A 64 -7.92 -1.98 -4.07
N GLN A 65 -8.82 -1.12 -3.58
CA GLN A 65 -9.84 -0.43 -4.38
C GLN A 65 -9.38 0.98 -4.80
N TRP A 66 -8.23 1.44 -4.32
CA TRP A 66 -7.72 2.75 -4.70
C TRP A 66 -7.31 2.75 -6.18
N LYS A 67 -7.60 3.86 -6.87
CA LYS A 67 -7.19 4.06 -8.27
C LYS A 67 -5.68 3.84 -8.39
N GLY A 68 -5.29 3.05 -9.39
CA GLY A 68 -3.88 2.77 -9.69
C GLY A 68 -3.25 1.68 -8.81
N VAL A 69 -3.98 1.10 -7.84
CA VAL A 69 -3.50 0.01 -6.99
C VAL A 69 -4.11 -1.31 -7.45
N GLU A 70 -3.25 -2.31 -7.71
CA GLU A 70 -3.67 -3.68 -7.96
C GLU A 70 -3.04 -4.61 -6.92
N CYS A 71 -3.89 -5.43 -6.30
CA CYS A 71 -3.50 -6.39 -5.28
C CYS A 71 -3.68 -7.83 -5.77
N ASN A 72 -2.88 -8.74 -5.22
CA ASN A 72 -3.13 -10.17 -5.35
C ASN A 72 -4.43 -10.55 -4.61
N SER A 73 -5.34 -11.25 -5.29
CA SER A 73 -6.65 -11.63 -4.74
C SER A 73 -6.56 -12.55 -3.52
N THR A 74 -5.49 -13.33 -3.39
CA THR A 74 -5.30 -14.32 -2.32
C THR A 74 -4.50 -13.75 -1.16
N THR A 75 -3.33 -13.14 -1.46
CA THR A 75 -2.42 -12.66 -0.41
C THR A 75 -2.73 -11.24 0.04
N ARG A 76 -3.61 -10.53 -0.69
CA ARG A 76 -3.97 -9.12 -0.45
C ARG A 76 -2.77 -8.16 -0.51
N ARG A 77 -1.65 -8.61 -1.08
CA ARG A 77 -0.44 -7.79 -1.24
C ARG A 77 -0.56 -6.91 -2.47
N VAL A 78 -0.06 -5.68 -2.40
CA VAL A 78 0.09 -4.82 -3.58
C VAL A 78 1.07 -5.46 -4.56
N ILE A 79 0.63 -5.69 -5.79
CA ILE A 79 1.44 -6.29 -6.87
C ILE A 79 1.73 -5.33 -8.00
N LYS A 80 0.94 -4.26 -8.16
CA LYS A 80 1.16 -3.27 -9.21
C LYS A 80 0.67 -1.88 -8.80
N LEU A 81 1.44 -0.89 -9.20
CA LEU A 81 1.14 0.54 -9.04
C LEU A 81 1.22 1.24 -10.40
N GLU A 82 0.10 1.78 -10.85
CA GLU A 82 -0.06 2.58 -12.07
C GLU A 82 -0.36 4.03 -11.65
N LEU A 83 0.67 4.88 -11.65
CA LEU A 83 0.60 6.26 -11.16
C LEU A 83 1.11 7.24 -12.22
N ASP A 84 1.00 6.88 -13.50
CA ASP A 84 1.43 7.73 -14.59
C ASP A 84 0.64 9.05 -14.63
N GLY A 85 1.34 10.17 -14.82
CA GLY A 85 0.72 11.49 -14.93
C GLY A 85 -0.02 11.99 -13.69
N GLU A 86 0.19 11.36 -12.52
CA GLU A 86 -0.50 11.74 -11.29
C GLU A 86 0.07 13.03 -10.68
N ARG A 87 1.33 13.41 -10.91
CA ARG A 87 1.91 14.65 -10.41
C ARG A 87 1.44 15.85 -11.22
N ASP A 88 0.72 16.78 -10.58
CA ASP A 88 0.22 18.00 -11.23
C ASP A 88 1.36 19.00 -11.52
N TYR A 89 2.02 18.82 -12.67
CA TYR A 89 3.11 19.68 -13.13
C TYR A 89 2.66 21.11 -13.49
N ARG A 90 1.35 21.38 -13.59
CA ARG A 90 0.84 22.76 -13.80
C ARG A 90 0.84 23.56 -12.50
N ARG A 91 0.75 22.89 -11.37
CA ARG A 91 0.77 23.49 -10.03
C ARG A 91 2.12 23.35 -9.32
N ILE A 92 2.87 22.32 -9.68
CA ILE A 92 4.11 21.97 -9.00
C ILE A 92 5.29 22.18 -9.95
N ASP A 93 6.04 23.24 -9.69
CA ASP A 93 7.28 23.51 -10.42
C ASP A 93 8.40 22.55 -10.00
N GLY A 94 9.15 22.06 -10.99
CA GLY A 94 10.40 21.33 -10.79
C GLY A 94 10.31 19.80 -10.93
N TYR A 95 11.46 19.16 -10.73
CA TYR A 95 11.60 17.71 -10.85
C TYR A 95 11.18 16.99 -9.57
N TRP A 96 10.62 15.80 -9.72
CA TRP A 96 10.33 14.93 -8.60
C TRP A 96 11.56 14.09 -8.24
N HIS A 97 11.89 14.06 -6.95
CA HIS A 97 12.93 13.23 -6.37
C HIS A 97 12.27 12.31 -5.34
N LEU A 98 12.12 11.03 -5.68
CA LEU A 98 11.41 10.07 -4.84
C LEU A 98 12.37 9.36 -3.88
N ASN A 99 12.09 9.39 -2.58
CA ASN A 99 12.80 8.55 -1.62
C ASN A 99 12.44 7.06 -1.85
N ALA A 100 13.41 6.25 -2.29
CA ALA A 100 13.19 4.85 -2.63
C ALA A 100 12.85 3.98 -1.41
N SER A 101 13.17 4.41 -0.18
CA SER A 101 12.83 3.65 1.03
C SER A 101 11.31 3.52 1.22
N ILE A 102 10.51 4.46 0.68
CA ILE A 102 9.03 4.40 0.67
C ILE A 102 8.54 3.13 -0.05
N LEU A 103 9.31 2.61 -1.02
CA LEU A 103 8.92 1.45 -1.81
C LEU A 103 9.28 0.11 -1.17
N LEU A 104 10.02 0.10 -0.05
CA LEU A 104 10.47 -1.13 0.62
C LEU A 104 9.33 -2.03 1.13
N PRO A 105 8.22 -1.50 1.71
CA PRO A 105 7.15 -2.33 2.25
C PRO A 105 6.39 -3.16 1.20
N PHE A 106 6.42 -2.75 -0.07
CA PHE A 106 5.76 -3.44 -1.18
C PHE A 106 6.54 -4.68 -1.63
N GLU A 107 6.61 -5.70 -0.79
CA GLU A 107 7.50 -6.84 -1.05
C GLU A 107 7.08 -7.69 -2.26
N SER A 108 5.79 -7.65 -2.58
CA SER A 108 5.18 -8.40 -3.70
C SER A 108 5.02 -7.57 -4.97
N LEU A 109 5.50 -6.31 -4.99
CA LEU A 109 5.36 -5.43 -6.15
C LEU A 109 6.13 -6.00 -7.35
N ARG A 110 5.45 -6.05 -8.49
CA ARG A 110 5.96 -6.59 -9.76
C ARG A 110 6.08 -5.51 -10.83
N SER A 111 5.19 -4.52 -10.78
CA SER A 111 5.10 -3.45 -11.76
C SER A 111 4.91 -2.11 -11.04
N LEU A 112 5.70 -1.12 -11.46
CA LEU A 112 5.65 0.25 -10.99
C LEU A 112 5.77 1.16 -12.20
N ASN A 113 4.71 1.92 -12.46
CA ASN A 113 4.69 2.93 -13.49
C ASN A 113 4.60 4.32 -12.83
N LEU A 114 5.67 5.10 -13.00
CA LEU A 114 5.77 6.47 -12.52
C LEU A 114 6.02 7.43 -13.70
N SER A 115 5.75 7.00 -14.93
CA SER A 115 5.96 7.83 -16.12
C SER A 115 5.09 9.09 -16.11
N ASP A 116 5.50 10.10 -16.85
CA ASP A 116 4.83 11.40 -16.97
C ASP A 116 4.66 12.14 -15.63
N ASN A 117 5.56 11.88 -14.66
CA ASN A 117 5.57 12.56 -13.35
C ASN A 117 6.79 13.46 -13.15
N HIS A 118 7.59 13.69 -14.18
CA HIS A 118 8.86 14.44 -14.13
C HIS A 118 9.83 13.88 -13.07
N LEU A 119 9.90 12.56 -12.95
CA LEU A 119 10.75 11.87 -11.98
C LEU A 119 12.21 11.89 -12.44
N ARG A 120 13.03 12.68 -11.75
CA ARG A 120 14.45 12.84 -12.11
C ARG A 120 15.35 11.79 -11.47
N SER A 121 15.09 11.43 -10.21
CA SER A 121 15.92 10.44 -9.53
C SER A 121 15.24 9.82 -8.33
N PHE A 122 15.70 8.61 -7.98
CA PHE A 122 15.51 8.07 -6.65
C PHE A 122 16.55 8.65 -5.69
N VAL A 123 16.10 9.01 -4.49
CA VAL A 123 16.96 9.36 -3.35
C VAL A 123 17.12 8.11 -2.49
N GLY A 124 18.33 7.85 -2.00
CA GLY A 124 18.68 6.64 -1.26
C GLY A 124 19.38 5.58 -2.12
N ASN A 125 19.98 4.59 -1.46
CA ASN A 125 20.71 3.50 -2.12
C ASN A 125 19.76 2.40 -2.65
N GLU A 126 18.51 2.42 -2.17
CA GLU A 126 17.46 1.44 -2.40
C GLU A 126 16.89 1.53 -3.80
N GLY A 127 17.08 2.66 -4.51
CA GLY A 127 16.68 2.80 -5.90
C GLY A 127 17.31 1.73 -6.81
N SER A 128 18.55 1.34 -6.52
CA SER A 128 19.24 0.27 -7.24
C SER A 128 18.65 -1.13 -6.95
N LEU A 129 18.20 -1.35 -5.71
CA LEU A 129 17.52 -2.57 -5.30
C LEU A 129 16.15 -2.66 -5.96
N MET A 130 15.42 -1.55 -6.01
CA MET A 130 14.08 -1.53 -6.58
C MET A 130 14.10 -1.81 -8.09
N LYS A 131 15.04 -1.22 -8.82
CA LYS A 131 15.26 -1.52 -10.25
C LYS A 131 15.59 -2.98 -10.53
N ARG A 132 16.29 -3.66 -9.61
CA ARG A 132 16.60 -5.10 -9.74
C ARG A 132 15.40 -5.99 -9.41
N ARG A 133 14.54 -5.56 -8.47
CA ARG A 133 13.38 -6.32 -8.00
C ARG A 133 12.20 -6.27 -8.95
N LEU A 134 11.97 -5.11 -9.57
CA LEU A 134 10.85 -4.89 -10.47
C LEU A 134 11.23 -5.31 -11.89
N GLY A 135 10.45 -6.24 -12.47
CA GLY A 135 10.65 -6.68 -13.86
C GLY A 135 10.33 -5.59 -14.89
N THR A 136 9.54 -4.58 -14.51
CA THR A 136 9.15 -3.43 -15.32
C THR A 136 9.07 -2.19 -14.42
N VAL A 137 10.06 -1.31 -14.52
CA VAL A 137 10.00 0.06 -14.01
C VAL A 137 9.97 0.99 -15.22
N GLN A 138 8.86 1.71 -15.39
CA GLN A 138 8.79 2.77 -16.38
C GLN A 138 9.04 4.10 -15.65
N LEU A 139 10.17 4.71 -15.99
CA LEU A 139 10.60 6.05 -15.57
C LEU A 139 10.62 6.93 -16.83
N ASP A 140 10.58 8.24 -16.63
CA ASP A 140 10.76 9.24 -17.70
C ASP A 140 12.12 9.12 -18.42
#